data_AF-A0A970C3M6-F1
#
_entry.id   AF-A0A970C3M6-F1
#
_cell.length_a   1.000
_cell.length_b   1.000
_cell.length_c   1.000
_cell.angle_alpha   90.00
_cell.angle_beta   90.00
_cell.angle_gamma   90.00
#
_symmetry.space_group_name_H-M   'P 1'
#
loop_
_entity.id
_entity.type
_entity.pdbx_description
1 polymer ?
#
loop_
_entity_poly.entity_id
_entity_poly.type
_entity_poly.pdbx_seq_one_letter_code
_entity_poly.pdbx_strand_id
1 'polypeptide(L)'
;MVSGGLSTSDKFFFIPIGIILLGSAVWNWLHGWFDLYSLIWFLIGANNLLLVGQRAWPYYRHRFAILIPITSMALILTSAYLLWTYVKAS
;
A
#
# COMPACT_ATOMS: atom_id res chain seq x y z
N MET A 1 1.48 14.60 26.66
CA MET A 1 2.72 14.45 25.87
C MET A 1 2.39 13.70 24.61
N VAL A 2 2.37 14.37 23.45
CA VAL A 2 2.08 13.72 22.17
C VAL A 2 3.30 12.87 21.79
N SER A 3 3.22 11.56 22.01
CA SER A 3 4.22 10.61 21.56
C SER A 3 4.19 10.55 20.03
N GLY A 4 4.88 11.48 19.38
CA GLY A 4 5.02 11.55 17.92
C GLY A 4 5.92 10.45 17.36
N GLY A 5 5.70 9.19 17.77
CA GLY A 5 6.44 8.02 17.35
C GLY A 5 5.50 6.89 16.95
N LEU A 6 6.03 5.97 16.14
CA LEU A 6 5.38 4.72 15.74
C LEU A 6 4.67 4.02 16.91
N SER A 7 3.37 3.76 16.75
CA SER A 7 2.60 2.94 17.70
C SER A 7 3.15 1.51 17.73
N THR A 8 2.97 0.80 18.84
CA THR A 8 3.29 -0.64 18.95
C THR A 8 2.58 -1.45 17.86
N SER A 9 1.34 -1.09 17.53
CA SER A 9 0.59 -1.69 16.41
C SER A 9 1.28 -1.49 15.06
N ASP A 10 1.88 -0.32 14.84
CA ASP A 10 2.54 0.01 13.58
C ASP A 10 3.79 -0.86 13.37
N LYS A 11 4.53 -1.11 14.46
CA LYS A 11 5.76 -1.91 14.44
C LYS A 11 5.52 -3.41 14.26
N PHE A 12 4.51 -3.96 14.93
CA PHE A 12 4.29 -5.41 14.95
C PHE A 12 3.27 -5.92 13.94
N PHE A 13 2.43 -5.04 13.39
CA PHE A 13 1.38 -5.44 12.46
C PHE A 13 1.55 -4.77 11.11
N PHE A 14 1.52 -3.44 11.07
CA PHE A 14 1.47 -2.72 9.80
C PHE A 14 2.79 -2.81 9.00
N ILE A 15 3.96 -2.72 9.65
CA ILE A 15 5.25 -2.86 8.96
C ILE A 15 5.44 -4.27 8.38
N PRO A 16 5.32 -5.37 9.16
CA PRO A 16 5.50 -6.71 8.62
C PRO A 16 4.52 -7.02 7.49
N ILE A 17 3.23 -6.66 7.64
CA ILE A 17 2.22 -6.88 6.60
C ILE A 17 2.53 -6.07 5.35
N GLY A 18 2.89 -4.80 5.51
CA GLY A 18 3.28 -3.94 4.40
C GLY A 18 4.46 -4.50 3.61
N ILE A 19 5.49 -4.99 4.30
CA ILE A 19 6.67 -5.60 3.68
C ILE A 19 6.31 -6.91 2.97
N ILE A 20 5.49 -7.77 3.58
CA ILE A 20 5.08 -9.04 2.98
C ILE A 20 4.26 -8.81 1.70
N LEU A 21 3.29 -7.88 1.73
CA LEU A 21 2.46 -7.56 0.57
C LEU A 21 3.28 -6.95 -0.56
N LEU A 22 4.17 -6.01 -0.24
CA LEU A 22 5.00 -5.34 -1.24
C LEU A 22 6.04 -6.31 -1.82
N GLY A 23 6.69 -7.09 -0.96
CA GLY A 23 7.68 -8.10 -1.34
C GLY A 23 7.08 -9.22 -2.20
N SER A 24 5.91 -9.75 -1.83
CA SER A 24 5.22 -10.78 -2.62
C SER A 24 4.78 -10.27 -3.98
N ALA A 25 4.27 -9.04 -4.07
CA ALA A 25 3.88 -8.45 -5.34
C ALA A 25 5.11 -8.23 -6.26
N VAL A 26 6.20 -7.69 -5.73
CA VAL A 26 7.46 -7.51 -6.49
C VAL A 26 8.02 -8.87 -6.91
N TRP A 27 7.98 -9.87 -6.04
CA TRP A 27 8.41 -11.23 -6.36
C TRP A 27 7.61 -11.82 -7.53
N ASN A 28 6.27 -11.69 -7.50
CA ASN A 28 5.40 -12.16 -8.58
C ASN A 28 5.75 -11.49 -9.92
N TRP A 29 5.97 -10.17 -9.92
CA TRP A 29 6.39 -9.43 -11.12
C TRP A 29 7.75 -9.87 -11.65
N LEU A 30 8.71 -10.12 -10.77
CA LEU A 30 10.03 -10.63 -11.18
C LEU A 30 9.96 -12.01 -11.83
N HIS A 31 8.94 -12.80 -11.52
CA HIS A 31 8.71 -14.11 -12.13
C HIS A 31 7.79 -14.06 -13.36
N GLY A 32 7.38 -12.85 -13.80
CA GLY A 32 6.52 -12.63 -14.97
C GLY A 32 5.02 -12.70 -14.69
N TRP A 33 4.61 -12.77 -13.43
CA TRP A 33 3.20 -12.86 -13.02
C TRP A 33 2.66 -11.46 -12.78
N PHE A 34 2.32 -10.78 -13.88
CA PHE A 34 1.69 -9.46 -13.85
C PHE A 34 0.18 -9.60 -13.91
N ASP A 35 -0.48 -9.52 -12.75
CA ASP A 35 -1.93 -9.50 -12.66
C ASP A 35 -2.44 -8.30 -11.83
N LEU A 36 -3.74 -8.04 -11.91
CA LEU A 36 -4.36 -6.97 -11.14
C LEU A 36 -4.32 -7.24 -9.63
N TYR A 37 -4.32 -8.49 -9.19
CA TYR A 37 -4.29 -8.84 -7.77
C TYR A 37 -2.94 -8.51 -7.13
N SER A 38 -1.82 -8.82 -7.79
CA SER A 38 -0.47 -8.42 -7.37
C SER A 38 -0.31 -6.91 -7.35
N LEU A 39 -0.91 -6.19 -8.31
CA LEU A 39 -0.94 -4.72 -8.27
C LEU A 39 -1.73 -4.20 -7.05
N ILE A 40 -2.86 -4.80 -6.72
CA ILE A 40 -3.63 -4.44 -5.52
C ILE A 40 -2.79 -4.72 -4.26
N TRP A 41 -2.16 -5.89 -4.15
CA TRP A 41 -1.30 -6.21 -3.00
C TRP A 41 -0.15 -5.22 -2.85
N PHE A 42 0.50 -4.86 -3.97
CA PHE A 42 1.53 -3.83 -3.99
C PHE A 42 1.00 -2.49 -3.46
N LEU A 43 -0.14 -2.04 -3.97
CA LEU A 43 -0.73 -0.75 -3.59
C LEU A 43 -1.15 -0.71 -2.12
N ILE A 44 -1.72 -1.80 -1.59
CA ILE A 44 -2.05 -1.92 -0.16
C ILE A 44 -0.78 -1.87 0.68
N GLY A 45 0.23 -2.67 0.34
CA GLY A 45 1.51 -2.71 1.06
C GLY A 45 2.22 -1.35 1.05
N ALA A 46 2.30 -0.72 -0.12
CA ALA A 46 2.90 0.60 -0.29
C ALA A 46 2.17 1.68 0.52
N ASN A 47 0.84 1.76 0.43
CA ASN A 47 0.06 2.76 1.15
C ASN A 47 0.22 2.62 2.67
N ASN A 48 0.18 1.37 3.15
CA ASN A 48 0.39 1.06 4.56
C ASN A 48 1.78 1.49 5.06
N LEU A 49 2.84 1.19 4.29
CA LEU A 49 4.20 1.62 4.62
C LEU A 49 4.39 3.14 4.50
N LEU A 50 3.70 3.81 3.58
CA LEU A 50 3.72 5.27 3.47
C LEU A 50 3.07 5.94 4.68
N LEU A 51 1.93 5.43 5.16
CA LEU A 51 1.26 5.91 6.36
C LEU A 51 2.12 5.74 7.61
N VAL A 52 2.75 4.56 7.75
CA VAL A 52 3.70 4.30 8.83
C VAL A 52 4.94 5.19 8.70
N GLY A 53 5.48 5.34 7.48
CA GLY A 53 6.64 6.18 7.17
C GLY A 53 6.38 7.65 7.50
N GLN A 54 5.17 8.16 7.25
CA GLN A 54 4.78 9.52 7.62
C GLN A 54 4.80 9.76 9.14
N ARG A 55 4.44 8.74 9.93
CA ARG A 55 4.50 8.77 11.40
C ARG A 55 5.93 8.65 11.91
N ALA A 56 6.74 7.82 11.27
CA ALA A 56 8.13 7.58 11.63
C ALA A 56 9.07 8.74 11.26
N TRP A 57 8.84 9.38 10.11
CA TRP A 57 9.65 10.49 9.60
C TRP A 57 8.82 11.76 9.37
N PRO A 58 8.58 12.55 10.43
CA PRO A 58 7.82 13.78 10.32
C PRO A 58 8.47 14.81 9.37
N TYR A 59 9.79 14.76 9.20
CA TYR A 59 10.53 15.66 8.30
C TYR A 59 10.11 15.53 6.83
N TYR A 60 9.74 14.34 6.38
CA TYR A 60 9.32 14.10 4.99
C TYR A 60 7.80 14.10 4.79
N ARG A 61 7.03 14.60 5.77
CA ARG A 61 5.56 14.62 5.75
C ARG A 61 4.96 15.14 4.45
N HIS A 62 5.56 16.15 3.84
CA HIS A 62 5.07 16.72 2.59
C HIS A 62 5.10 15.71 1.42
N ARG A 63 6.15 14.87 1.33
CA ARG A 63 6.23 13.82 0.31
C ARG A 63 5.18 12.74 0.54
N PHE A 64 5.02 12.31 1.78
CA PHE A 64 3.97 11.34 2.15
C PHE A 64 2.56 11.87 1.88
N ALA A 65 2.32 13.16 2.15
CA ALA A 65 1.03 13.80 1.90
C ALA A 65 0.63 13.80 0.41
N ILE A 66 1.58 13.65 -0.52
CA ILE A 66 1.32 13.51 -1.95
C ILE A 66 1.26 12.02 -2.35
N LEU A 67 2.19 11.20 -1.85
CA LEU A 67 2.28 9.78 -2.22
C LEU A 67 1.10 8.94 -1.70
N ILE A 68 0.58 9.22 -0.50
CA ILE A 68 -0.57 8.51 0.09
C ILE A 68 -1.82 8.69 -0.78
N PRO A 69 -2.28 9.91 -1.13
CA PRO A 69 -3.46 10.05 -1.97
C PRO A 69 -3.26 9.47 -3.37
N ILE A 70 -2.07 9.55 -3.96
CA ILE A 70 -1.78 8.92 -5.26
C ILE A 70 -1.95 7.39 -5.18
N THR A 71 -1.34 6.76 -4.18
CA THR A 71 -1.46 5.30 -3.99
C THR A 71 -2.88 4.88 -3.65
N SER A 72 -3.61 5.64 -2.83
CA SER A 72 -5.03 5.42 -2.57
C SER A 72 -5.89 5.54 -3.83
N MET A 73 -5.66 6.57 -4.65
CA MET A 73 -6.41 6.78 -5.89
C MET A 73 -6.16 5.63 -6.87
N ALA A 74 -4.91 5.21 -7.03
CA ALA A 74 -4.56 4.05 -7.84
C ALA A 74 -5.25 2.77 -7.34
N LEU A 75 -5.32 2.57 -6.01
CA LEU A 75 -6.01 1.43 -5.41
C LEU A 75 -7.51 1.45 -5.72
N ILE A 76 -8.15 2.61 -5.57
CA ILE A 76 -9.58 2.80 -5.86
C ILE A 76 -9.86 2.50 -7.33
N LEU A 77 -9.07 3.07 -8.25
CA LEU A 77 -9.24 2.86 -9.70
C LEU A 77 -9.04 1.39 -10.07
N THR A 78 -7.99 0.75 -9.54
CA THR A 78 -7.70 -0.67 -9.81
C THR A 78 -8.83 -1.56 -9.28
N SER A 79 -9.33 -1.27 -8.08
CA SER A 79 -10.43 -2.03 -7.47
C SER A 79 -11.74 -1.83 -8.22
N ALA A 80 -12.06 -0.60 -8.61
CA ALA A 80 -13.24 -0.27 -9.40
C ALA A 80 -13.21 -0.93 -10.78
N TYR A 81 -12.03 -0.97 -11.42
CA TYR A 81 -11.83 -1.67 -12.68
C TYR A 81 -12.07 -3.18 -12.52
N LEU A 82 -11.52 -3.78 -11.46
CA LEU A 82 -11.68 -5.21 -11.20
C LEU A 82 -13.14 -5.58 -10.87
N LEU A 83 -13.83 -4.72 -10.12
CA LEU A 83 -15.27 -4.86 -9.88
C LEU A 83 -16.06 -4.76 -11.19
N TRP A 84 -15.75 -3.79 -12.03
CA TRP A 84 -16.41 -3.61 -13.32
C TRP A 84 -16.20 -4.80 -14.26
N THR A 85 -14.98 -5.32 -14.36
CA THR A 85 -14.70 -6.51 -15.19
C THR A 85 -15.43 -7.74 -14.66
N TYR A 86 -15.52 -7.91 -13.34
CA TYR A 86 -16.28 -8.99 -12.73
C TYR A 86 -17.78 -8.88 -13.01
N VAL A 87 -18.37 -7.69 -12.85
CA VAL A 87 -19.78 -7.41 -13.15
C VAL A 87 -20.10 -7.60 -14.64
N LYS A 88 -19.19 -7.24 -15.54
CA LYS A 88 -19.38 -7.41 -16.98
C LYS A 88 -19.18 -8.86 -17.46
N ALA A 89 -18.39 -9.64 -16.73
CA ALA A 89 -18.14 -11.05 -17.03
C ALA A 89 -19.17 -12.01 -16.42
N SER A 90 -20.11 -11.51 -15.61
CA SER A 90 -21.27 -12.23 -15.07
C SER A 90 -22.51 -11.99 -15.93
#